data_AF-X8DBW5-F1
#
_entry.id   AF-X8DBW5-F1
#
_cell.length_a   1.000
_cell.length_b   1.000
_cell.length_c   1.000
_cell.angle_alpha   90.00
_cell.angle_beta   90.00
_cell.angle_gamma   90.00
#
_symmetry.space_group_name_H-M   'P 1'
#
loop_
_entity.id
_entity.type
_entity.pdbx_description
1 polymer ?
#
loop_
_entity_poly.entity_id
_entity_poly.type
_entity_poly.pdbx_seq_one_letter_code
_entity_poly.pdbx_strand_id
1 'polypeptide(L)' 'MIVLSCIVYGMAFDFFNVSGSLFVEDQCGPEIRASAQGLFMLMTNGLGAMLGSLISGAVIEYFFTYPTTARTGTEFG' A
#
# COMPACT_ATOMS: atom_id res chain seq x y z
N MET A 1 6.59 -22.45 2.68
CA MET A 1 7.13 -21.07 2.56
C MET A 1 6.08 -19.97 2.69
N ILE A 2 4.80 -20.17 2.35
CA ILE A 2 3.76 -19.13 2.49
C ILE A 2 3.47 -18.73 3.94
N VAL A 3 3.44 -19.70 4.87
CA VAL A 3 3.19 -19.43 6.31
C VAL A 3 4.24 -18.50 6.90
N LEU A 4 5.50 -18.68 6.52
CA LEU A 4 6.62 -17.86 6.99
C LEU A 4 6.53 -16.43 6.42
N SER A 5 6.12 -16.28 5.16
CA SER A 5 5.81 -14.99 4.56
C SER A 5 4.63 -14.28 5.26
N CYS A 6 3.56 -14.99 5.62
CA CYS A 6 2.44 -14.42 6.36
C CYS A 6 2.84 -13.94 7.77
N ILE A 7 3.70 -14.69 8.46
CA ILE A 7 4.20 -14.32 9.79
C ILE A 7 5.10 -13.08 9.73
N VAL A 8 6.05 -13.04 8.79
CA VAL A 8 6.97 -11.90 8.64
C VAL A 8 6.22 -10.65 8.18
N TYR A 9 5.27 -10.79 7.26
CA TYR A 9 4.43 -9.68 6.83
C TYR A 9 3.56 -9.16 7.99
N GLY A 10 2.96 -10.07 8.77
CA GLY A 10 2.18 -9.73 9.96
C GLY A 10 3.01 -8.98 11.01
N MET A 11 4.21 -9.48 11.34
CA MET A 11 5.11 -8.79 12.27
C MET A 11 5.58 -7.43 11.74
N ALA A 12 5.95 -7.33 10.46
CA ALA A 12 6.37 -6.06 9.87
C ALA A 12 5.24 -5.01 9.89
N PHE A 13 4.02 -5.43 9.60
CA PHE A 13 2.83 -4.57 9.63
C PHE A 13 2.48 -4.14 11.07
N ASP A 14 2.59 -5.04 12.04
CA ASP A 14 2.34 -4.77 13.46
C ASP A 14 3.38 -3.79 14.04
N PHE A 15 4.67 -4.01 13.73
CA PHE A 15 5.74 -3.07 14.08
C PHE A 15 5.54 -1.71 13.44
N PHE A 16 5.11 -1.63 12.18
CA PHE A 16 4.86 -0.35 11.51
C PHE A 16 3.68 0.40 12.13
N ASN A 17 2.63 -0.31 12.52
CA ASN A 17 1.47 0.29 13.18
C ASN A 17 1.81 0.79 14.59
N VAL A 18 2.45 -0.05 15.41
CA VAL A 18 2.76 0.24 16.83
C VAL A 18 3.87 1.29 16.98
N SER A 19 4.94 1.22 16.17
CA SER A 19 6.01 2.22 16.21
C SER A 19 5.54 3.58 15.71
N GLY A 20 4.67 3.60 14.71
CA GLY A 20 4.07 4.80 14.16
C GLY A 20 3.12 5.50 15.13
N SER A 21 2.24 4.74 15.79
CA SER A 21 1.37 5.29 16.83
C SER A 21 2.16 5.89 17.99
N LEU A 22 3.27 5.25 18.39
CA LEU A 22 4.12 5.73 19.49
C LEU A 22 4.90 7.00 19.11
N PHE A 23 5.42 7.08 17.88
CA PHE A 23 6.11 8.26 17.37
C PHE A 23 5.18 9.48 17.26
N VAL A 24 3.94 9.25 16.83
CA VAL A 24 2.92 10.28 16.75
C VAL A 24 2.49 10.75 18.15
N GLU A 25 2.38 9.84 19.11
CA GLU A 25 2.08 10.14 20.50
C GLU A 25 3.19 10.89 21.25
N ASP A 26 4.46 10.71 20.87
CA ASP A 26 5.61 11.43 21.43
C ASP A 26 5.69 12.88 20.91
N GLN A 27 5.29 13.11 19.67
CA GLN A 27 5.33 14.44 19.02
C GLN A 27 4.05 15.27 19.21
N CYS A 28 2.91 14.65 19.52
CA CYS A 28 1.62 15.33 19.62
C CYS A 28 1.13 15.48 21.07
N GLY A 29 0.70 16.70 21.42
CA GLY A 29 0.05 16.97 22.71
C GLY A 29 -1.23 16.14 22.91
N PRO A 30 -1.61 15.86 24.18
CA PRO A 30 -2.69 14.92 24.51
C PRO A 30 -4.05 15.24 23.86
N GLU A 31 -4.28 16.50 23.48
CA GLU A 31 -5.50 16.97 22.83
C GLU A 31 -5.70 16.44 21.40
N ILE A 32 -4.62 16.15 20.67
CA ILE A 32 -4.67 15.77 19.23
C ILE A 32 -4.23 14.32 18.95
N ARG A 33 -3.86 13.55 19.98
CA ARG A 33 -3.36 12.16 19.86
C ARG A 33 -4.31 11.24 19.08
N ALA A 34 -5.61 11.29 19.36
CA ALA A 34 -6.60 10.44 18.70
C ALA A 34 -6.72 10.73 17.20
N SER A 35 -6.67 12.01 16.82
CA SER A 35 -6.70 12.43 15.41
C SER A 35 -5.40 12.05 14.69
N ALA A 36 -4.26 12.17 15.37
CA ALA A 36 -2.95 11.88 14.78
C ALA A 36 -2.70 10.37 14.61
N GLN A 37 -3.13 9.52 15.54
CA GLN A 37 -3.11 8.05 15.35
C GLN A 37 -4.02 7.62 14.20
N GLY A 38 -5.23 8.20 14.10
CA GLY A 38 -6.15 7.96 12.98
C GLY A 38 -5.56 8.39 11.64
N LEU A 39 -4.88 9.55 11.60
CA LEU A 39 -4.18 10.04 10.42
C LEU A 39 -3.03 9.12 10.01
N PHE A 40 -2.25 8.61 10.97
CA PHE A 40 -1.17 7.66 10.69
C PHE A 40 -1.68 6.35 10.07
N MET A 41 -2.78 5.82 10.60
CA MET A 41 -3.43 4.63 10.07
C MET A 41 -4.01 4.87 8.66
N LEU A 42 -4.56 6.05 8.42
CA LEU A 42 -5.06 6.47 7.10
C LEU A 42 -3.93 6.69 6.09
N MET A 43 -2.77 7.17 6.54
CA MET A 43 -1.60 7.37 5.68
C MET A 43 -1.00 6.03 5.24
N THR A 44 -0.97 5.04 6.14
CA THR A 44 -0.38 3.72 5.88
C THR A 44 -1.30 2.78 5.13
N ASN A 45 -2.58 2.66 5.52
CA ASN A 45 -3.52 1.76 4.87
C ASN A 45 -4.32 2.42 3.75
N GLY A 46 -4.57 3.73 3.82
CA GLY A 46 -5.30 4.46 2.78
C GLY A 46 -4.39 5.03 1.71
N LEU A 47 -3.58 6.01 2.09
CA LEU A 47 -2.73 6.75 1.15
C LEU A 47 -1.65 5.87 0.52
N GLY A 48 -1.02 5.00 1.33
CA GLY A 48 -0.05 4.02 0.86
C GLY A 48 -0.62 3.05 -0.16
N ALA A 49 -1.86 2.58 0.03
CA ALA A 49 -2.54 1.71 -0.93
C ALA A 49 -2.92 2.45 -2.22
N MET A 50 -3.41 3.70 -2.13
CA MET A 50 -3.70 4.51 -3.31
C MET A 50 -2.44 4.81 -4.13
N LEU A 51 -1.37 5.28 -3.49
CA LEU A 51 -0.11 5.57 -4.17
C LEU A 51 0.54 4.31 -4.73
N GLY A 52 0.52 3.20 -3.99
CA GLY A 52 1.00 1.91 -4.47
C GLY A 52 0.24 1.43 -5.71
N SER A 53 -1.07 1.60 -5.75
CA SER A 53 -1.90 1.27 -6.91
C SER A 53 -1.58 2.16 -8.12
N LEU A 54 -1.45 3.48 -7.91
CA LEU A 54 -1.11 4.43 -8.98
C LEU A 54 0.28 4.17 -9.56
N ILE A 55 1.28 3.97 -8.69
CA ILE A 55 2.66 3.67 -9.11
C ILE A 55 2.71 2.31 -9.81
N SER A 56 2.02 1.29 -9.28
CA SER A 56 1.98 -0.02 -9.93
C SER A 56 1.31 0.07 -11.31
N GLY A 57 0.25 0.86 -11.45
CA GLY A 57 -0.38 1.13 -12.74
C GLY A 57 0.58 1.81 -13.73
N ALA A 58 1.27 2.86 -13.29
CA ALA A 58 2.26 3.58 -14.10
C ALA A 58 3.46 2.71 -14.51
N VAL A 59 3.95 1.85 -13.60
CA VAL A 59 5.04 0.91 -13.87
C VAL A 59 4.61 -0.16 -14.88
N ILE A 60 3.38 -0.68 -14.76
CA ILE A 60 2.82 -1.61 -15.75
C ILE A 60 2.68 -0.93 -17.11
N GLU A 61 2.19 0.31 -17.15
CA GLU A 61 2.09 1.08 -18.39
C GLU A 61 3.47 1.32 -19.04
N TYR A 62 4.50 1.63 -18.24
CA TYR A 62 5.84 1.90 -18.74
C TYR A 62 6.60 0.65 -19.21
N PHE A 63 6.49 -0.48 -18.50
CA PHE A 63 7.27 -1.70 -18.77
C PHE A 63 6.52 -2.77 -19.56
N PHE A 64 5.20 -2.85 -19.44
CA PHE A 64 4.38 -3.91 -20.05
C PHE A 64 3.54 -3.44 -21.24
N THR A 65 3.60 -2.15 -21.63
CA THR A 65 3.12 -1.72 -22.95
C THR A 65 4.13 -2.07 -24.04
N TYR A 66 4.37 -3.37 -24.23
CA TYR A 66 4.53 -3.87 -25.59
C TYR A 66 3.13 -3.88 -26.20
N PRO A 67 2.94 -3.38 -27.43
CA PRO A 67 1.65 -3.45 -28.06
C PRO A 67 1.31 -4.94 -28.18
N THR A 68 0.30 -5.41 -27.44
CA THR A 68 -0.46 -6.57 -27.89
C THR A 68 -1.34 -6.11 -29.06
N THR A 69 -0.69 -5.66 -30.14
CA THR A 69 -1.14 -5.79 -31.52
C THR A 69 -0.97 -7.26 -31.89
N ALA A 70 -1.62 -8.15 -31.15
CA ALA A 70 -1.65 -9.58 -31.42
C ALA A 70 -3.05 -10.18 -31.20
N ARG A 71 -4.10 -9.34 -31.15
CA ARG A 71 -5.50 -9.75 -31.36
C ARG A 71 -6.31 -8.64 -32.07
N THR A 72 -5.80 -8.15 -33.18
CA THR A 72 -6.66 -7.65 -34.26
C THR A 72 -6.70 -8.75 -35.31
N GLY A 73 -7.81 -9.50 -35.37
CA GLY A 73 -7.98 -10.57 -36.34
C GLY A 73 -9.12 -11.53 -36.02
N THR A 74 -10.34 -11.14 -36.39
CA THR A 74 -11.21 -11.99 -37.23
C THR A 74 -11.32 -13.49 -36.88
N GLU A 75 -12.08 -13.87 -35.85
CA GLU A 75 -12.78 -15.18 -35.77
C GLU A 75 -14.10 -14.98 -34.98
N PHE A 76 -15.17 -14.58 -35.67
CA PHE A 76 -16.31 -15.44 -36.03
C PHE A 76 -17.21 -15.82 -34.83
N GLY A 77 -18.44 -15.28 -34.84
CA GLY A 77 -19.55 -15.61 -33.96
C GLY A 77 -20.58 -14.50 -33.91
#